data_AF-A0A3R9VPN7-F1
#
_entry.id   AF-A0A3R9VPN7-F1
#
_cell.length_a   1.000
_cell.length_b   1.000
_cell.length_c   1.000
_cell.angle_alpha   90.00
_cell.angle_beta   90.00
_cell.angle_gamma   90.00
#
_symmetry.space_group_name_H-M   'P 1'
#
loop_
_entity.id
_entity.type
_entity.pdbx_description
1 polymer ?
#
loop_
_entity_poly.entity_id
_entity_poly.type
_entity_poly.pdbx_seq_one_letter_code
_entity_poly.pdbx_strand_id
1 'polypeptide(L)'
;MFGTPPELGPDLSFLGWVSAIALGVVVLVLLELRRRRTAFAHLTRGRHHAEELWSQGWYCHRCGTVHFVDVPGEDHAPLTLQRFRERVWEKGGYGDLAARQRAADPARRP
;
A
#
# COMPACT_ATOMS: atom_id res chain seq x y z
N MET A 1 -10.38 70.77 29.47
CA MET A 1 -11.00 69.65 28.72
C MET A 1 -9.84 68.73 28.31
N PHE A 2 -9.52 67.75 29.15
CA PHE A 2 -8.43 66.80 28.90
C PHE A 2 -9.01 65.62 28.13
N GLY A 3 -8.63 65.47 26.86
CA GLY A 3 -8.99 64.29 26.08
C GLY A 3 -8.20 63.08 26.60
N THR A 4 -8.90 62.03 26.99
CA THR A 4 -8.29 60.73 27.25
C THR A 4 -7.64 60.22 25.96
N PRO A 5 -6.38 59.75 26.00
CA PRO A 5 -5.78 59.11 24.84
C PRO A 5 -6.62 57.87 24.46
N PRO A 6 -6.73 57.55 23.16
CA PRO A 6 -7.37 56.31 22.76
C PRO A 6 -6.57 55.15 23.34
N GLU A 7 -7.20 54.36 24.20
CA GLU A 7 -6.71 53.06 24.65
C GLU A 7 -6.47 52.21 23.40
N LEU A 8 -5.22 52.16 22.91
CA LEU A 8 -4.81 51.17 21.92
C LEU A 8 -4.89 49.81 22.62
N GLY A 9 -6.01 49.10 22.40
CA GLY A 9 -6.15 47.73 22.83
C GLY A 9 -4.98 46.87 22.34
N PRO A 10 -4.70 45.74 23.02
CA PRO A 10 -3.54 44.90 22.70
C PRO A 10 -3.51 44.52 21.21
N ASP A 11 -2.33 44.63 20.60
CA ASP A 11 -2.12 44.31 19.19
C ASP A 11 -2.26 42.78 18.96
N LEU A 12 -3.45 42.37 18.51
CA LEU A 12 -3.79 40.98 18.24
C LEU A 12 -3.31 40.50 16.85
N SER A 13 -2.62 41.35 16.08
CA SER A 13 -2.10 40.98 14.75
C SER A 13 -1.13 39.79 14.81
N PHE A 14 -0.33 39.72 15.89
CA PHE A 14 0.56 38.60 16.17
C PHE A 14 -0.20 37.27 16.30
N LEU A 15 -1.33 37.25 17.03
CA LEU A 15 -2.17 36.05 17.14
C LEU A 15 -2.74 35.63 15.79
N GLY A 16 -3.13 36.60 14.95
CA GLY A 16 -3.60 36.33 13.60
C GLY A 16 -2.54 35.63 12.75
N TRP A 17 -1.29 36.13 12.78
CA TRP A 17 -0.19 35.56 12.02
C TRP A 17 0.21 34.17 12.52
N VAL A 18 0.30 33.97 13.85
CA VAL A 18 0.56 32.66 14.46
C VAL A 18 -0.53 31.65 14.10
N SER A 19 -1.79 32.07 14.14
CA SER A 19 -2.93 31.20 13.77
C SER A 19 -2.90 30.83 12.30
N ALA A 20 -2.54 31.77 11.41
CA ALA A 20 -2.42 31.53 9.98
C ALA A 20 -1.30 30.52 9.68
N ILE A 21 -0.14 30.65 10.33
CA ILE A 21 0.96 29.68 10.19
C ILE A 21 0.54 28.31 10.72
N ALA A 22 -0.07 28.26 11.90
CA ALA A 22 -0.52 27.00 12.50
C ALA A 22 -1.51 26.27 11.57
N LEU A 23 -2.49 26.99 11.02
CA LEU A 23 -3.42 26.44 10.03
C LEU A 23 -2.70 25.96 8.77
N GLY A 24 -1.73 26.72 8.25
CA GLY A 24 -0.91 26.33 7.11
C GLY A 24 -0.16 25.01 7.35
N VAL A 25 0.47 24.87 8.52
CA VAL A 25 1.17 23.64 8.91
C VAL A 25 0.19 22.45 9.01
N VAL A 26 -0.97 22.65 9.64
CA VAL A 26 -2.00 21.59 9.75
C VAL A 26 -2.47 21.14 8.38
N VAL A 27 -2.73 22.08 7.45
CA VAL A 27 -3.13 21.75 6.07
C VAL A 27 -2.04 20.96 5.36
N LEU A 28 -0.78 21.37 5.46
CA LEU A 28 0.35 20.65 4.85
C LEU A 28 0.49 19.23 5.40
N VAL A 29 0.38 19.05 6.72
CA VAL A 29 0.43 17.73 7.36
C VAL A 29 -0.73 16.85 6.88
N LEU A 30 -1.95 17.39 6.80
CA LEU A 30 -3.11 16.64 6.30
C LEU A 30 -2.95 16.23 4.84
N LEU A 31 -2.41 17.11 3.99
CA LEU A 31 -2.13 16.80 2.58
C LEU A 31 -1.09 15.69 2.47
N GLU A 32 -0.01 15.77 3.24
CA GLU A 32 1.05 14.76 3.25
C GLU A 32 0.53 13.40 3.75
N LEU A 33 -0.24 13.40 4.85
CA LEU A 33 -0.87 12.19 5.36
C LEU A 33 -1.84 11.58 4.34
N ARG A 34 -2.62 12.40 3.63
CA ARG A 34 -3.51 11.91 2.56
C ARG A 34 -2.71 11.29 1.42
N ARG A 35 -1.65 11.95 0.95
CA ARG A 35 -0.76 11.42 -0.10
C ARG A 35 -0.13 10.09 0.30
N ARG A 36 0.36 9.99 1.53
CA ARG A 36 0.93 8.74 2.07
C ARG A 36 -0.12 7.65 2.15
N ARG A 37 -1.32 7.95 2.64
CA ARG A 37 -2.42 6.97 2.71
C ARG A 37 -2.86 6.49 1.34
N THR A 38 -2.93 7.36 0.34
CA THR A 38 -3.29 6.95 -1.02
C THR A 38 -2.20 6.07 -1.65
N ALA A 39 -0.93 6.42 -1.45
CA ALA A 39 0.19 5.60 -1.92
C ALA A 39 0.19 4.24 -1.22
N PHE A 40 0.01 4.21 0.10
CA PHE A 40 -0.07 2.98 0.87
C PHE A 40 -1.27 2.11 0.47
N ALA A 41 -2.45 2.71 0.27
CA ALA A 41 -3.63 2.01 -0.20
C ALA A 41 -3.44 1.42 -1.61
N HIS A 42 -2.70 2.11 -2.48
CA HIS A 42 -2.34 1.57 -3.80
C HIS A 42 -1.42 0.36 -3.66
N LEU A 43 -0.44 0.41 -2.75
CA LEU A 43 0.47 -0.71 -2.48
C LEU A 43 -0.21 -1.91 -1.80
N THR A 44 -1.20 -1.68 -0.93
CA THR A 44 -1.88 -2.75 -0.18
C THR A 44 -3.12 -3.32 -0.88
N ARG A 45 -3.70 -2.63 -1.87
CA ARG A 45 -4.81 -3.19 -2.68
C ARG A 45 -4.43 -4.50 -3.35
N GLY A 46 -3.19 -4.57 -3.85
CA GLY A 46 -2.62 -5.81 -4.42
C GLY A 46 -2.41 -6.90 -3.38
N ARG A 47 -2.04 -6.52 -2.14
CA ARG A 47 -1.78 -7.46 -1.05
C ARG A 47 -2.99 -8.33 -0.70
N HIS A 48 -4.20 -7.75 -0.63
CA HIS A 48 -5.40 -8.52 -0.31
C HIS A 48 -5.69 -9.63 -1.33
N HIS A 49 -5.54 -9.33 -2.62
CA HIS A 49 -5.77 -10.31 -3.68
C HIS A 49 -4.68 -11.41 -3.69
N ALA A 50 -3.44 -11.04 -3.35
CA ALA A 50 -2.35 -12.00 -3.17
C ALA A 50 -2.55 -12.89 -1.93
N GLU A 51 -2.98 -12.31 -0.81
CA GLU A 51 -3.27 -13.03 0.44
C GLU A 51 -4.44 -14.01 0.27
N GLU A 52 -5.49 -13.61 -0.44
CA GLU A 52 -6.63 -14.49 -0.73
C GLU A 52 -6.18 -15.73 -1.50
N LEU A 53 -5.43 -15.55 -2.60
CA LEU A 53 -4.92 -16.68 -3.39
C LEU A 53 -3.86 -17.49 -2.63
N TRP A 54 -3.06 -16.85 -1.78
CA TRP A 54 -2.12 -17.54 -0.90
C TRP A 54 -2.84 -18.45 0.10
N SER A 55 -3.93 -17.98 0.69
CA SER A 55 -4.72 -18.71 1.70
C SER A 55 -5.43 -19.95 1.12
N GLN A 56 -5.70 -19.95 -0.18
CA GLN A 56 -6.34 -21.05 -0.90
C GLN A 56 -5.36 -22.17 -1.27
N GLY A 57 -4.04 -21.91 -1.22
CA GLY A 57 -3.02 -22.89 -1.59
C GLY A 57 -2.51 -23.71 -0.41
N TRP A 58 -2.45 -25.04 -0.56
CA TRP A 58 -1.77 -25.93 0.38
C TRP A 58 -0.44 -26.42 -0.18
N TYR A 59 0.61 -26.50 0.63
CA TYR A 59 1.89 -27.05 0.19
C TYR A 59 2.02 -28.51 0.63
N CYS A 60 2.18 -29.42 -0.34
CA CYS A 60 2.49 -30.81 -0.04
C CYS A 60 4.00 -31.02 -0.05
N HIS A 61 4.59 -31.24 1.13
CA HIS A 61 6.02 -31.54 1.24
C HIS A 61 6.40 -32.81 0.46
N ARG A 62 5.54 -33.84 0.45
CA ARG A 62 5.84 -35.12 -0.22
C ARG A 62 5.97 -34.98 -1.74
N CYS A 63 5.14 -34.14 -2.35
CA CYS A 63 5.12 -33.95 -3.80
C CYS A 63 5.94 -32.73 -4.25
N GLY A 64 6.27 -31.82 -3.34
CA GLY A 64 6.95 -30.56 -3.66
C GLY A 64 6.07 -29.58 -4.47
N THR A 65 4.76 -29.81 -4.51
CA THR A 65 3.78 -29.05 -5.28
C THR A 65 2.79 -28.33 -4.38
N VAL A 66 2.27 -27.22 -4.87
CA VAL A 66 1.16 -26.49 -4.28
C VAL A 66 -0.12 -26.90 -5.00
N HIS A 67 -1.17 -27.18 -4.25
CA HIS A 67 -2.50 -27.38 -4.80
C HIS A 67 -3.46 -26.37 -4.21
N PHE A 68 -4.56 -26.10 -4.90
CA PHE A 68 -5.59 -25.17 -4.47
C PHE A 68 -6.78 -25.93 -3.89
N VAL A 69 -7.43 -25.36 -2.87
CA VAL A 69 -8.75 -25.80 -2.41
C VAL A 69 -9.75 -25.64 -3.55
N ASP A 70 -10.61 -26.64 -3.77
CA ASP A 70 -11.56 -26.72 -4.89
C ASP A 70 -12.34 -25.41 -5.11
N VAL A 71 -11.90 -24.63 -6.11
CA VAL A 71 -12.70 -23.58 -6.72
C VAL A 71 -13.34 -24.20 -7.96
N PRO A 72 -14.69 -24.31 -8.04
CA PRO A 72 -15.33 -24.96 -9.17
C PRO A 72 -15.00 -24.25 -10.48
N GLY A 73 -14.36 -24.97 -11.41
CA GLY A 73 -14.07 -24.50 -12.77
C GLY A 73 -12.63 -24.07 -13.07
N GLU A 74 -11.68 -24.21 -12.13
CA GLU A 74 -10.27 -23.87 -12.38
C GLU A 74 -9.36 -25.11 -12.36
N ASP A 75 -8.41 -25.18 -13.30
CA ASP A 75 -7.54 -26.34 -13.52
C ASP A 75 -6.83 -26.78 -12.23
N HIS A 76 -7.20 -27.95 -11.72
CA HIS A 76 -6.65 -28.59 -10.51
C HIS A 76 -5.20 -29.08 -10.67
N ALA A 77 -4.48 -28.59 -11.68
CA ALA A 77 -3.14 -29.05 -11.99
C ALA A 77 -2.19 -28.67 -10.83
N PRO A 78 -1.46 -29.63 -10.26
CA PRO A 78 -0.48 -29.33 -9.22
C PRO A 78 0.57 -28.37 -9.75
N LEU A 79 0.68 -27.21 -9.12
CA LEU A 79 1.63 -26.19 -9.51
C LEU A 79 2.93 -26.36 -8.73
N THR A 80 4.04 -26.09 -9.40
CA THR A 80 5.31 -25.99 -8.69
C THR A 80 5.27 -24.78 -7.76
N LEU A 81 6.01 -24.85 -6.65
CA LEU A 81 6.09 -23.74 -5.68
C LEU A 81 6.46 -22.40 -6.33
N GLN A 82 7.30 -22.43 -7.36
CA GLN A 82 7.70 -21.24 -8.12
C GLN A 82 6.57 -20.66 -8.95
N ARG A 83 5.86 -21.51 -9.72
CA ARG A 83 4.69 -21.07 -10.50
C ARG A 83 3.56 -20.56 -9.62
N PHE A 84 3.40 -21.16 -8.44
CA PHE A 84 2.48 -20.65 -7.42
C PHE A 84 2.86 -19.23 -6.97
N ARG A 85 4.12 -19.00 -6.60
CA ARG A 85 4.60 -17.66 -6.18
C ARG A 85 4.43 -16.61 -7.28
N GLU A 86 4.72 -16.97 -8.53
CA GLU A 86 4.49 -16.09 -9.68
C GLU A 86 3.02 -15.69 -9.80
N ARG A 87 2.10 -16.67 -9.75
CA ARG A 87 0.65 -16.43 -9.81
C ARG A 87 0.17 -15.52 -8.68
N VAL A 88 0.67 -15.73 -7.46
CA VAL A 88 0.36 -14.88 -6.28
C VAL A 88 0.81 -13.44 -6.53
N TRP A 89 2.01 -13.24 -7.06
CA TRP A 89 2.55 -11.89 -7.31
C TRP A 89 1.87 -11.19 -8.48
N GLU A 90 1.56 -11.89 -9.56
CA GLU A 90 0.81 -11.33 -10.68
C GLU A 90 -0.59 -10.89 -10.23
N LYS A 91 -1.32 -11.73 -9.47
CA LYS A 91 -2.63 -11.38 -8.94
C LYS A 91 -2.56 -10.24 -7.91
N GLY A 92 -1.43 -10.12 -7.21
CA GLY A 92 -1.14 -9.01 -6.30
C GLY A 92 -0.70 -7.72 -6.98
N GLY A 93 -0.64 -7.65 -8.31
CA GLY A 93 -0.15 -6.47 -9.03
C GLY A 93 1.36 -6.25 -8.91
N TYR A 94 2.09 -7.25 -8.42
CA TYR A 94 3.56 -7.28 -8.31
C TYR A 94 4.22 -8.00 -9.49
N GLY A 95 3.61 -7.95 -10.69
CA GLY A 95 4.08 -8.68 -11.88
C GLY A 95 5.56 -8.44 -12.23
N ASP A 96 6.09 -7.25 -11.95
CA ASP A 96 7.52 -6.93 -12.14
C ASP A 96 8.45 -7.71 -11.20
N LEU A 97 7.98 -8.11 -10.01
CA LEU A 97 8.73 -9.02 -9.12
C LEU A 97 8.71 -10.45 -9.66
N ALA A 98 7.58 -10.90 -10.23
CA ALA A 98 7.50 -12.20 -10.90
C ALA A 98 8.41 -12.27 -12.14
N ALA A 99 8.47 -11.19 -12.93
CA ALA A 99 9.38 -11.08 -14.06
C ALA A 99 10.85 -11.15 -13.64
N ARG A 100 11.22 -10.48 -12.55
CA ARG A 100 12.58 -10.56 -11.97
C ARG A 100 12.92 -11.97 -11.48
N GLN A 101 11.98 -12.68 -10.85
CA GLN A 101 12.20 -14.06 -10.41
C GLN A 101 12.45 -15.01 -11.59
N ARG A 102 11.74 -14.84 -12.72
CA ARG A 102 12.00 -15.58 -13.96
C ARG A 102 13.40 -15.31 -14.53
N ALA A 103 13.85 -14.06 -14.46
CA ALA A 103 15.19 -13.69 -14.89
C ALA A 103 16.29 -14.25 -13.97
N ALA A 104 16.00 -14.35 -12.67
CA ALA A 104 16.92 -14.89 -11.66
C ALA A 104 17.03 -16.42 -11.66
N ASP A 105 16.01 -17.13 -12.18
CA ASP A 105 16.01 -18.59 -12.29
C ASP A 105 15.93 -19.07 -13.76
N PRO A 106 17.01 -18.90 -14.55
CA PRO A 106 17.07 -19.34 -15.94
C PRO A 106 17.23 -20.86 -16.08
N ALA A 107 17.39 -21.62 -14.98
CA ALA A 107 17.80 -23.03 -14.99
C ALA A 107 16.68 -24.03 -15.34
N ARG A 108 15.48 -23.55 -15.71
CA ARG A 108 14.33 -24.38 -16.09
C ARG A 108 13.68 -23.92 -17.39
N ARG A 109 14.48 -23.80 -18.46
CA ARG A 109 13.94 -23.92 -19.83
C ARG A 109 13.70 -25.41 -20.12
N PRO A 110 12.55 -25.79 -20.72
CA PRO A 110 12.36 -27.15 -21.19
C PRO A 110 13.40 -27.54 -22.23
#